data_AF-A0A267MG41-F1
#
_entry.id   AF-A0A267MG41-F1
#
_cell.length_a   1.000
_cell.length_b   1.000
_cell.length_c   1.000
_cell.angle_alpha   90.00
_cell.angle_beta   90.00
_cell.angle_gamma   90.00
#
_symmetry.space_group_name_H-M   'P 1'
#
loop_
_entity.id
_entity.type
_entity.pdbx_description
1 polymer ?
#
loop_
_entity_poly.entity_id
_entity_poly.type
_entity_poly.pdbx_seq_one_letter_code
_entity_poly.pdbx_strand_id
1 'polypeptide(L)' 'MSKEKIVKGQIEKYKENLNTVLEDDNVNLVDEEILKISEHLDKLIVEYYRENKKCE' A
#
# COMPACT_ATOMS: atom_id res chain seq x y z
N MET A 1 -3.82 -13.65 -15.87
CA MET A 1 -4.34 -12.47 -15.14
C MET A 1 -3.54 -11.26 -15.58
N SER A 2 -4.19 -10.12 -15.81
CA SER A 2 -3.46 -8.87 -16.12
C SER A 2 -2.70 -8.38 -14.89
N LYS A 3 -1.44 -7.97 -15.08
CA LYS A 3 -0.55 -7.49 -14.01
C LYS A 3 -1.18 -6.36 -13.18
N GLU A 4 -1.93 -5.48 -13.84
CA GLU A 4 -2.75 -4.44 -13.20
C GLU A 4 -3.70 -4.98 -12.11
N LYS A 5 -4.40 -6.09 -12.36
CA LYS A 5 -5.31 -6.71 -11.38
C LYS A 5 -4.57 -7.26 -10.17
N ILE A 6 -3.33 -7.72 -10.37
CA ILE A 6 -2.48 -8.24 -9.31
C ILE A 6 -1.99 -7.08 -8.42
N VAL A 7 -1.45 -6.03 -9.01
CA VAL A 7 -0.97 -4.84 -8.28
C VAL A 7 -2.11 -4.16 -7.52
N LYS A 8 -3.28 -4.01 -8.16
CA LYS A 8 -4.47 -3.45 -7.50
C LYS A 8 -4.93 -4.29 -6.31
N GLY A 9 -4.92 -5.62 -6.44
CA GLY A 9 -5.25 -6.52 -5.34
C GLY A 9 -4.25 -6.44 -4.18
N GLN A 10 -2.97 -6.20 -4.48
CA GLN A 10 -1.96 -5.98 -3.45
C GLN A 10 -2.18 -4.64 -2.72
N ILE A 11 -2.47 -3.56 -3.44
CA ILE A 11 -2.75 -2.25 -2.85
C ILE A 11 -3.95 -2.32 -1.88
N GLU A 12 -5.06 -2.95 -2.30
CA GLU A 12 -6.25 -3.12 -1.45
C GLU A 12 -5.92 -3.89 -0.16
N LYS A 13 -5.16 -5.00 -0.28
CA LYS A 13 -4.74 -5.79 0.87
C LYS A 13 -3.88 -4.99 1.86
N TYR A 14 -2.90 -4.22 1.37
CA TYR A 14 -2.06 -3.41 2.25
C TYR A 14 -2.81 -2.24 2.89
N LYS A 15 -3.80 -1.68 2.19
CA LYS A 15 -4.70 -0.67 2.74
C LYS A 15 -5.54 -1.23 3.89
N GLU A 16 -6.12 -2.42 3.73
CA GLU A 16 -6.89 -3.08 4.80
C GLU A 16 -6.00 -3.39 6.02
N ASN A 17 -4.79 -3.90 5.78
CA ASN A 17 -3.82 -4.14 6.85
C ASN A 17 -3.45 -2.86 7.59
N LEU A 18 -3.18 -1.76 6.86
CA LEU A 18 -2.84 -0.48 7.46
C LEU A 18 -4.01 0.08 8.29
N ASN A 19 -5.24 0.01 7.77
CA ASN A 19 -6.43 0.44 8.51
C ASN A 19 -6.63 -0.39 9.79
N THR A 20 -6.42 -1.71 9.72
CA THR A 20 -6.54 -2.59 10.90
C THR A 20 -5.53 -2.21 11.98
N VAL A 21 -4.30 -1.88 11.59
CA VAL A 21 -3.27 -1.41 12.52
C VAL A 21 -3.65 -0.04 13.08
N LEU A 22 -4.09 0.89 12.25
CA LEU A 22 -4.46 2.26 12.69
C LEU A 22 -5.73 2.33 13.54
N GLU A 23 -6.60 1.32 13.49
CA GLU A 23 -7.80 1.21 14.33
C GLU A 23 -7.49 0.75 15.77
N ASP A 24 -6.26 0.31 16.07
CA ASP A 24 -5.83 0.00 17.42
C ASP A 24 -5.47 1.29 18.18
N ASP A 25 -6.22 1.60 19.25
CA ASP A 25 -6.03 2.78 20.11
C ASP A 25 -4.63 2.86 20.78
N ASN A 26 -3.84 1.79 20.75
CA ASN A 26 -2.46 1.77 21.27
C ASN A 26 -1.38 1.95 20.20
N VAL A 27 -1.75 2.20 18.94
CA VAL A 27 -0.76 2.33 17.89
C VAL A 27 0.03 3.62 18.00
N ASN A 28 1.35 3.46 18.05
CA ASN A 28 2.27 4.55 17.83
C ASN A 28 2.41 4.74 16.30
N LEU A 29 2.07 5.91 15.77
CA LEU A 29 2.20 6.21 14.33
C LEU A 29 3.65 6.12 13.81
N VAL A 30 4.63 6.07 14.71
CA VAL A 30 6.06 5.87 14.41
C VAL A 30 6.46 4.39 14.53
N ASP A 31 5.50 3.49 14.68
CA ASP A 31 5.77 2.06 14.71
C ASP A 31 6.45 1.61 13.41
N GLU A 32 7.51 0.83 13.54
CA GLU A 32 8.31 0.34 12.43
C GLU A 32 7.47 -0.48 11.44
N GLU A 33 6.41 -1.15 11.90
CA GLU A 33 5.49 -1.89 11.04
C GLU A 33 4.66 -0.97 10.14
N ILE A 34 4.18 0.16 10.66
CA ILE A 34 3.42 1.16 9.90
C ILE A 34 4.30 1.79 8.84
N LEU A 35 5.55 2.11 9.19
CA LEU A 35 6.51 2.66 8.24
C LEU A 35 6.81 1.67 7.10
N LYS A 36 7.02 0.39 7.42
CA LYS A 36 7.24 -0.67 6.41
C LYS A 36 6.02 -0.87 5.49
N ILE A 37 4.81 -0.90 6.06
CA ILE A 37 3.57 -1.02 5.28
C ILE A 37 3.42 0.20 4.34
N SER A 38 3.68 1.40 4.86
CA SER A 38 3.60 2.65 4.10
C SER A 38 4.61 2.69 2.94
N GLU A 39 5.87 2.31 3.18
CA GLU A 39 6.90 2.25 2.13
C GLU A 39 6.54 1.25 1.04
N HIS A 40 5.94 0.12 1.41
CA HIS A 40 5.55 -0.90 0.45
C HIS A 40 4.34 -0.46 -0.39
N LEU A 41 3.36 0.21 0.22
CA LEU A 41 2.23 0.83 -0.49
C LEU A 41 2.71 1.85 -1.51
N ASP A 42 3.66 2.72 -1.14
CA ASP A 42 4.18 3.76 -2.03
C ASP A 42 4.84 3.14 -3.27
N LYS A 43 5.65 2.08 -3.09
CA LYS A 43 6.26 1.34 -4.20
C LYS A 43 5.21 0.72 -5.15
N LEU A 44 4.16 0.11 -4.60
CA LEU A 44 3.09 -0.51 -5.38
C LEU A 44 2.28 0.54 -6.15
N ILE A 45 2.02 1.70 -5.54
CA ILE A 45 1.34 2.83 -6.18
C ILE A 45 2.19 3.34 -7.35
N VAL A 46 3.48 3.57 -7.13
CA VAL A 46 4.41 4.00 -8.19
C VAL A 46 4.48 2.97 -9.32
N GLU A 47 4.54 1.67 -9.01
CA GLU A 47 4.51 0.61 -10.02
C GLU A 47 3.21 0.64 -10.82
N TYR A 48 2.07 0.74 -10.14
CA TYR A 48 0.76 0.86 -10.78
C TYR A 48 0.70 2.04 -11.75
N TYR A 49 1.13 3.24 -11.33
CA TYR A 49 1.10 4.43 -12.19
C TYR A 49 2.12 4.37 -13.34
N ARG A 50 3.30 3.80 -13.13
CA ARG A 50 4.32 3.59 -14.17
C ARG A 50 3.81 2.66 -15.27
N GLU A 51 3.21 1.54 -14.88
CA GLU A 51 2.70 0.56 -15.84
C GLU A 51 1.44 1.05 -16.57
N ASN A 52 0.63 1.90 -15.93
CA ASN A 52 -0.58 2.48 -16.52
C ASN A 52 -0.37 3.84 -17.22
N LYS A 53 0.88 4.33 -17.31
CA LYS A 53 1.28 5.61 -17.95
C LYS A 53 0.28 6.76 -17.74
N LYS A 54 0.21 7.27 -16.51
CA LYS A 54 -0.32 8.62 -16.20
C LYS A 54 0.71 9.54 -15.52
N CYS A 55 2.01 9.30 -15.75
CA CYS A 55 3.04 10.29 -15.42
C CYS A 55 3.73 10.68 -16.73
N GLU A 56 3.22 11.77 -17.32
CA GLU A 56 3.97 12.62 -18.25
C GLU A 56 5.11 13.34 -17.52
#